data_AF-A0A3Q2VYF4-F1
#
_entry.id   AF-A0A3Q2VYF4-F1
#
_cell.length_a   1.000
_cell.length_b   1.000
_cell.length_c   1.000
_cell.angle_alpha   90.00
_cell.angle_beta   90.00
_cell.angle_gamma   90.00
#
_symmetry.space_group_name_H-M   'P 1'
#
loop_
_entity.id
_entity.type
_entity.pdbx_description
1 polymer ?
#
loop_
_entity_poly.entity_id
_entity_poly.type
_entity_poly.pdbx_seq_one_letter_code
_entity_poly.pdbx_strand_id
1 'polypeptide(L)'
;MKDALLLGSEGIKKTILHGGSGDIPKFVTGVKVTFHFRTQLCDDERTVIDDSKAVGTPMEIVIGNMFKLDIWETLLSSMRIGEVAEFWCDTVHTGVYPLVSKSMRRIAEGKDPVDWHIHTCGMANMFAYHSLGYEDLDELMKEPKPLYFVLELLKVQQPSEYDRETWALSDEERLKAVPVLHGQGNKLYKQGRYQEATQKYKEAIICIKNVQTKEKAWDVPWMKLEKMANTLTLNYCQCLLRMEEYYEVIEHTTDIINQHPGIVKAYYLRGKAHVEVWNEAEARQDFSRVLDLNPGMKKAVKKELAILNMRMEEKNEEDKLKYKAGRLRPSLPFQGESEPLLHRQRSPGDPEAPGLPHPGHHLLHLPRLAHQHRGTGVLHHGEHLVASSKVLKPLNMLLLVHMMGQCY
;
A
#
# COMPACT_ATOMS: atom_id res chain seq x y z
N MET A 1 33.71 15.11 -35.27
CA MET A 1 33.85 14.62 -33.89
C MET A 1 33.25 13.23 -33.90
N LYS A 2 34.03 12.15 -33.68
CA LYS A 2 33.50 10.78 -33.78
C LYS A 2 32.51 10.56 -32.65
N ASP A 3 31.29 10.15 -32.98
CA ASP A 3 30.21 9.88 -32.05
C ASP A 3 30.66 8.89 -30.98
N ALA A 4 30.67 9.35 -29.73
CA ALA A 4 31.04 8.53 -28.59
C ALA A 4 29.81 7.68 -28.23
N LEU A 5 29.79 6.44 -28.74
CA LEU A 5 28.81 5.43 -28.38
C LEU A 5 29.40 4.55 -27.26
N LEU A 6 28.77 4.58 -26.08
CA LEU A 6 29.01 3.57 -25.05
C LEU A 6 27.83 2.60 -25.08
N LEU A 7 28.09 1.33 -25.42
CA LEU A 7 27.08 0.26 -25.46
C LEU A 7 25.82 0.59 -26.32
N GLY A 8 25.96 1.44 -27.35
CA GLY A 8 24.85 1.83 -28.22
C GLY A 8 24.07 3.06 -27.77
N SER A 9 24.42 3.68 -26.64
CA SER A 9 23.85 4.95 -26.19
C SER A 9 24.71 6.13 -26.68
N GLU A 10 24.08 7.05 -27.40
CA GLU A 10 24.68 8.32 -27.81
C GLU A 10 24.78 9.30 -26.63
N GLY A 11 25.65 10.31 -26.72
CA GLY A 11 25.76 11.36 -25.70
C GLY A 11 26.46 10.94 -24.41
N ILE A 12 27.30 9.90 -24.46
CA ILE A 12 28.07 9.40 -23.31
C ILE A 12 29.55 9.30 -23.67
N LYS A 13 30.44 9.83 -22.81
CA LYS A 13 31.89 9.62 -22.93
C LYS A 13 32.43 9.05 -21.63
N LYS A 14 33.08 7.89 -21.71
CA LYS A 14 33.71 7.21 -20.58
C LYS A 14 35.22 7.48 -20.58
N THR A 15 35.75 7.84 -19.42
CA THR A 15 37.18 7.96 -19.11
C THR A 15 37.49 7.11 -17.88
N ILE A 16 38.37 6.11 -18.01
CA ILE A 16 38.79 5.29 -16.87
C ILE A 16 39.85 6.07 -16.08
N LEU A 17 39.57 6.36 -14.81
CA LEU A 17 40.48 7.06 -13.90
C LEU A 17 41.36 6.06 -13.13
N HIS A 18 40.78 4.91 -12.75
CA HIS A 18 41.48 3.81 -12.11
C HIS A 18 40.98 2.48 -12.68
N GLY A 19 41.88 1.62 -13.14
CA GLY A 19 41.53 0.32 -13.71
C GLY A 19 40.99 -0.63 -12.65
N GLY A 20 39.87 -1.30 -12.95
CA GLY A 20 39.37 -2.38 -12.10
C GLY A 20 40.13 -3.70 -12.31
N SER A 21 39.72 -4.70 -11.53
CA SER A 21 40.27 -6.05 -11.54
C SER A 21 39.33 -7.04 -12.24
N GLY A 22 39.91 -8.11 -12.79
CA GLY A 22 39.16 -9.17 -13.47
C GLY A 22 38.51 -8.73 -14.77
N ASP A 23 37.60 -9.57 -15.26
CA ASP A 23 36.75 -9.28 -16.42
C ASP A 23 35.52 -8.48 -16.01
N ILE A 24 34.87 -7.82 -16.99
CA ILE A 24 33.60 -7.14 -16.77
C ILE A 24 32.56 -8.19 -16.31
N PRO A 25 31.90 -7.99 -15.14
CA PRO A 25 30.90 -8.92 -14.64
C PRO A 25 29.73 -9.11 -15.61
N LYS A 26 29.03 -10.24 -15.51
CA LYS A 26 27.78 -10.44 -16.23
C LYS A 26 26.64 -9.74 -15.49
N PHE A 27 26.13 -8.67 -16.10
CA PHE A 27 24.96 -7.94 -15.62
C PHE A 27 23.70 -8.54 -16.26
N VAL A 28 22.97 -9.35 -15.49
CA VAL A 28 21.64 -9.85 -15.85
C VAL A 28 20.59 -9.19 -14.95
N THR A 29 19.32 -9.21 -15.36
CA THR A 29 18.23 -8.68 -14.56
C THR A 29 18.21 -9.27 -13.15
N GLY A 30 18.06 -8.40 -12.16
CA GLY A 30 18.13 -8.73 -10.75
C GLY A 30 19.55 -8.86 -10.18
N VAL A 31 20.61 -8.49 -10.90
CA VAL A 31 21.95 -8.35 -10.30
C VAL A 31 21.96 -7.13 -9.38
N LYS A 32 22.46 -7.29 -8.16
CA LYS A 32 22.64 -6.19 -7.21
C LYS A 32 24.04 -5.60 -7.38
N VAL A 33 24.12 -4.29 -7.55
CA VAL A 33 25.35 -3.54 -7.79
C VAL A 33 25.55 -2.54 -6.65
N THR A 34 26.69 -2.61 -5.99
CA THR A 34 27.10 -1.68 -4.94
C THR A 34 28.26 -0.83 -5.46
N PHE A 35 28.14 0.49 -5.37
CA PHE A 35 29.10 1.43 -5.93
C PHE A 35 29.13 2.75 -5.16
N HIS A 36 30.24 3.47 -5.25
CA HIS A 36 30.26 4.89 -4.91
C HIS A 36 30.03 5.73 -6.16
N PHE A 37 29.37 6.86 -5.99
CA PHE A 37 29.23 7.89 -7.01
C PHE A 37 29.61 9.27 -6.47
N ARG A 38 30.06 10.12 -7.39
CA ARG A 38 30.13 11.57 -7.25
C ARG A 38 29.55 12.19 -8.53
N THR A 39 28.58 13.08 -8.39
CA THR A 39 27.98 13.82 -9.51
C THR A 39 28.48 15.25 -9.51
N GLN A 40 28.87 15.76 -10.68
CA GLN A 40 29.42 17.09 -10.85
C GLN A 40 28.80 17.80 -12.05
N LEU A 41 28.71 19.14 -11.97
CA LEU A 41 28.38 19.99 -13.10
C LEU A 41 29.51 19.99 -14.13
N CYS A 42 29.14 20.24 -15.39
CA CYS A 42 30.08 20.49 -16.48
C CYS A 42 30.53 21.96 -16.55
N ASP A 43 30.90 22.54 -15.41
CA ASP A 43 31.48 23.87 -15.30
C ASP A 43 33.01 23.78 -15.11
N ASP A 44 33.68 24.93 -15.17
CA ASP A 44 35.15 25.00 -15.04
C ASP A 44 35.64 24.54 -13.66
N GLU A 45 34.80 24.68 -12.63
CA GLU A 45 35.11 24.32 -11.24
C GLU A 45 34.77 22.86 -10.90
N ARG A 46 34.09 22.13 -11.79
CA ARG A 46 33.57 20.76 -11.54
C ARG A 46 32.75 20.69 -10.25
N THR A 47 31.83 21.64 -10.09
CA THR A 47 31.00 21.80 -8.88
C THR A 47 30.33 20.48 -8.52
N VAL A 48 30.55 20.00 -7.28
CA VAL A 48 30.01 18.74 -6.79
C VAL A 48 28.57 18.94 -6.34
N ILE A 49 27.66 18.13 -6.88
CA ILE A 49 26.23 18.13 -6.51
C ILE A 49 25.98 17.09 -5.42
N ASP A 50 26.48 15.86 -5.61
CA ASP A 50 26.28 14.77 -4.66
C ASP A 50 27.54 13.90 -4.61
N ASP A 51 27.87 13.39 -3.43
CA ASP A 51 29.00 12.49 -3.22
C ASP A 51 28.69 11.45 -2.14
N SER A 52 28.53 10.20 -2.56
CA SER A 52 28.25 9.08 -1.67
C SER A 52 29.36 8.81 -0.65
N LYS A 53 30.63 9.15 -0.95
CA LYS A 53 31.73 9.01 0.00
C LYS A 53 31.66 10.07 1.09
N ALA A 54 31.23 11.28 0.75
CA ALA A 54 30.99 12.34 1.75
C ALA A 54 29.83 11.97 2.69
N VAL A 55 28.80 11.29 2.17
CA VAL A 55 27.71 10.72 2.98
C VAL A 55 28.14 9.49 3.80
N GLY A 56 29.20 8.79 3.37
CA GLY A 56 29.76 7.63 4.05
C GLY A 56 29.04 6.31 3.79
N THR A 57 28.08 6.28 2.86
CA THR A 57 27.32 5.06 2.51
C THR A 57 27.33 4.85 0.99
N PRO A 58 27.76 3.67 0.50
CA PRO A 58 27.70 3.36 -0.93
C PRO A 58 26.25 3.21 -1.40
N MET A 59 26.04 3.44 -2.69
CA MET A 59 24.75 3.25 -3.33
C MET A 59 24.56 1.79 -3.74
N GLU A 60 23.33 1.30 -3.66
CA GLU A 60 22.95 -0.01 -4.14
C GLU A 60 21.81 0.11 -5.16
N ILE A 61 21.99 -0.51 -6.33
CA ILE A 61 20.91 -0.64 -7.33
C ILE A 61 20.74 -2.09 -7.75
N VAL A 62 19.57 -2.42 -8.27
CA VAL A 62 19.29 -3.72 -8.88
C VAL A 62 19.03 -3.52 -10.37
N ILE A 63 19.85 -4.16 -11.20
CA ILE A 63 19.79 -4.04 -12.67
C ILE A 63 18.48 -4.61 -13.21
N GLY A 64 17.89 -3.92 -14.20
CA GLY A 64 16.65 -4.32 -14.87
C GLY A 64 15.40 -4.06 -14.05
N ASN A 65 15.51 -3.34 -12.94
CA ASN A 65 14.37 -2.95 -12.10
C ASN A 65 13.88 -1.52 -12.37
N MET A 66 14.31 -0.94 -13.50
CA MET A 66 13.98 0.42 -13.95
C MET A 66 14.31 1.46 -12.88
N PHE A 67 15.59 1.53 -12.48
CA PHE A 67 16.05 2.65 -11.67
C PHE A 67 15.73 3.96 -12.41
N LYS A 68 15.24 4.99 -11.68
CA LYS A 68 14.75 6.23 -12.27
C LYS A 68 15.77 6.95 -13.16
N LEU A 69 17.05 6.71 -12.93
CA LEU A 69 18.16 7.17 -13.76
C LEU A 69 18.75 5.95 -14.47
N ASP A 70 18.02 5.46 -15.46
CA ASP A 70 18.30 4.25 -16.23
C ASP A 70 19.72 4.21 -16.82
N ILE A 71 20.26 5.37 -17.20
CA ILE A 71 21.59 5.51 -17.75
C ILE A 71 22.67 4.91 -16.84
N TRP A 72 22.51 4.98 -15.51
CA TRP A 72 23.46 4.41 -14.57
C TRP A 72 23.60 2.89 -14.71
N GLU A 73 22.56 2.18 -15.11
CA GLU A 73 22.66 0.74 -15.40
C GLU A 73 23.63 0.51 -16.57
N THR A 74 23.56 1.33 -17.62
CA THR A 74 24.48 1.30 -18.77
C THR A 74 25.91 1.65 -18.37
N LEU A 75 26.10 2.71 -17.56
CA LEU A 75 27.43 3.14 -17.11
C LEU A 75 28.10 2.04 -16.28
N LEU A 76 27.40 1.51 -15.27
CA LEU A 76 27.91 0.48 -14.37
C LEU A 76 28.18 -0.84 -15.09
N SER A 77 27.34 -1.21 -16.06
CA SER A 77 27.52 -2.44 -16.85
C SER A 77 28.78 -2.41 -17.73
N SER A 78 29.36 -1.23 -17.96
CA SER A 78 30.61 -1.07 -18.71
C SER A 78 31.87 -1.24 -17.84
N MET A 79 31.73 -1.35 -16.52
CA MET A 79 32.84 -1.25 -15.55
C MET A 79 33.29 -2.62 -15.01
N ARG A 80 34.57 -2.69 -14.63
CA ARG A 80 35.15 -3.81 -13.86
C ARG A 80 35.04 -3.56 -12.36
N ILE A 81 35.09 -4.63 -11.55
CA ILE A 81 35.08 -4.50 -10.08
C ILE A 81 36.36 -3.78 -9.62
N GLY A 82 36.21 -2.72 -8.83
CA GLY A 82 37.27 -1.82 -8.39
C GLY A 82 37.65 -0.73 -9.40
N GLU A 83 36.95 -0.65 -10.54
CA GLU A 83 37.16 0.41 -11.51
C GLU A 83 36.61 1.73 -10.99
N VAL A 84 37.35 2.82 -11.21
CA VAL A 84 36.86 4.19 -11.07
C VAL A 84 36.81 4.80 -12.46
N ALA A 85 35.64 5.20 -12.92
CA ALA A 85 35.45 5.81 -14.23
C ALA A 85 34.62 7.08 -14.14
N GLU A 86 35.03 8.08 -14.90
CA GLU A 86 34.28 9.30 -15.16
C GLU A 86 33.44 9.11 -16.42
N PHE A 87 32.18 9.52 -16.35
CA PHE A 87 31.25 9.50 -17.45
C PHE A 87 30.69 10.91 -17.66
N TRP A 88 31.00 11.52 -18.79
CA TRP A 88 30.26 12.69 -19.26
C TRP A 88 28.96 12.21 -19.90
N CYS A 89 27.83 12.73 -19.43
CA CYS A 89 26.50 12.41 -19.95
C CYS A 89 25.77 13.70 -20.37
N ASP A 90 25.25 13.71 -21.59
CA ASP A 90 24.45 14.82 -22.11
C ASP A 90 23.09 14.94 -21.39
N THR A 91 22.46 16.10 -21.54
CA THR A 91 21.15 16.51 -21.04
C THR A 91 20.02 15.50 -21.29
N VAL A 92 20.11 14.74 -22.39
CA VAL A 92 19.18 13.66 -22.73
C VAL A 92 19.09 12.61 -21.61
N HIS A 93 20.19 12.37 -20.91
CA HIS A 93 20.30 11.36 -19.84
C HIS A 93 20.17 11.94 -18.43
N THR A 94 20.40 13.24 -18.25
CA THR A 94 20.52 13.86 -16.92
C THR A 94 19.25 14.57 -16.46
N GLY A 95 18.23 14.74 -17.31
CA GLY A 95 17.02 15.50 -16.99
C GLY A 95 16.25 15.01 -15.75
N VAL A 96 16.33 13.71 -15.44
CA VAL A 96 15.69 13.11 -14.25
C VAL A 96 16.57 13.14 -12.99
N TYR A 97 17.84 13.54 -13.13
CA TYR A 97 18.80 13.57 -12.02
C TYR A 97 18.34 14.37 -10.80
N PRO A 98 17.77 15.60 -10.93
CA PRO A 98 17.34 16.38 -9.77
C PRO A 98 16.33 15.62 -8.87
N LEU A 99 15.40 14.88 -9.50
CA LEU A 99 14.40 14.10 -8.79
C LEU A 99 15.05 12.92 -8.04
N VAL A 100 16.02 12.27 -8.67
CA VAL A 100 16.76 11.15 -8.07
C VAL A 100 17.66 11.65 -6.94
N SER A 101 18.35 12.77 -7.12
CA SER A 101 19.20 13.41 -6.11
C SER A 101 18.40 13.78 -4.85
N LYS A 102 17.22 14.39 -5.00
CA LYS A 102 16.32 14.65 -3.86
C LYS A 102 16.02 13.37 -3.07
N SER A 103 15.68 12.28 -3.76
CA SER A 103 15.43 11.00 -3.10
C SER A 103 16.69 10.47 -2.38
N MET A 104 17.87 10.55 -3.02
CA MET A 104 19.14 10.11 -2.43
C MET A 104 19.50 10.91 -1.17
N ARG A 105 19.35 12.24 -1.19
CA ARG A 105 19.62 13.11 -0.03
C ARG A 105 18.71 12.81 1.15
N ARG A 106 17.40 12.60 0.92
CA ARG A 106 16.47 12.23 1.99
C ARG A 106 16.82 10.89 2.64
N ILE A 107 17.24 9.91 1.82
CA ILE A 107 17.65 8.61 2.35
C ILE A 107 18.92 8.75 3.20
N ALA A 108 19.87 9.58 2.78
CA ALA A 108 21.06 9.89 3.56
C ALA A 108 20.72 10.51 4.93
N GLU A 109 19.63 11.30 5.01
CA GLU A 109 19.09 11.86 6.26
C GLU A 109 18.27 10.85 7.09
N GLY A 110 18.13 9.59 6.63
CA GLY A 110 17.29 8.57 7.29
C GLY A 110 15.79 8.84 7.19
N LYS A 111 15.37 9.74 6.29
CA LYS A 111 13.96 10.05 6.02
C LYS A 111 13.42 9.14 4.93
N ASP A 112 12.13 8.88 4.99
CA ASP A 112 11.44 8.22 3.89
C ASP A 112 11.54 9.10 2.63
N PRO A 113 12.03 8.56 1.50
CA PRO A 113 12.24 9.34 0.28
C PRO A 113 10.94 9.73 -0.45
N VAL A 114 9.81 9.08 -0.15
CA VAL A 114 8.49 9.34 -0.76
C VAL A 114 7.52 10.08 0.15
N ASP A 115 7.88 10.38 1.39
CA ASP A 115 7.05 11.08 2.38
C ASP A 115 6.63 12.53 1.98
N TRP A 116 7.08 13.03 0.82
CA TRP A 116 6.54 14.26 0.23
C TRP A 116 5.28 14.02 -0.65
N HIS A 117 5.00 12.77 -1.08
CA HIS A 117 3.78 12.40 -1.82
C HIS A 117 2.54 12.32 -0.93
N ILE A 118 2.40 13.22 0.04
CA ILE A 118 1.18 13.33 0.84
C ILE A 118 0.04 13.67 -0.12
N HIS A 119 -0.86 12.69 -0.32
CA HIS A 119 -2.14 12.83 -1.00
C HIS A 119 -2.92 14.01 -0.41
N THR A 120 -2.68 15.21 -0.94
CA THR A 120 -3.48 16.40 -0.68
C THR A 120 -4.36 16.62 -1.90
N CYS A 121 -5.63 16.24 -1.76
CA CYS A 121 -6.69 16.50 -2.72
C CYS A 121 -6.81 18.02 -2.96
N GLY A 122 -7.00 18.44 -4.23
CA GLY A 122 -7.58 19.74 -4.61
C GLY A 122 -6.76 21.00 -4.26
N MET A 123 -6.22 21.66 -5.28
CA MET A 123 -5.66 23.03 -5.29
C MET A 123 -4.36 23.33 -4.52
N ALA A 124 -3.95 22.54 -3.51
CA ALA A 124 -2.62 22.71 -2.90
C ALA A 124 -1.46 22.30 -3.84
N ASN A 125 -1.77 21.46 -4.83
CA ASN A 125 -0.81 20.89 -5.77
C ASN A 125 -0.27 21.87 -6.82
N MET A 126 -0.79 23.10 -6.94
CA MET A 126 -0.29 24.05 -7.95
C MET A 126 0.93 24.85 -7.50
N PHE A 127 1.15 24.98 -6.18
CA PHE A 127 2.22 25.81 -5.61
C PHE A 127 3.48 25.02 -5.21
N ALA A 128 3.39 23.69 -5.13
CA ALA A 128 4.49 22.83 -4.66
C ALA A 128 5.45 22.35 -5.76
N TYR A 129 5.21 22.68 -7.03
CA TYR A 129 6.00 22.18 -8.17
C TYR A 129 7.20 23.05 -8.58
N HIS A 130 7.39 24.22 -7.97
CA HIS A 130 8.48 25.11 -8.40
C HIS A 130 9.78 24.89 -7.63
N SER A 131 9.79 24.03 -6.62
CA SER A 131 10.97 23.74 -5.82
C SER A 131 10.97 22.33 -5.23
N LEU A 132 12.10 21.65 -5.38
CA LEU A 132 12.50 20.40 -4.75
C LEU A 132 12.95 20.61 -3.31
N GLY A 133 13.10 21.85 -2.85
CA GLY A 133 13.62 22.22 -1.53
C GLY A 133 15.14 22.31 -1.48
N TYR A 134 15.80 22.26 -2.63
CA TYR A 134 17.26 22.36 -2.78
C TYR A 134 17.55 23.29 -3.97
N GLU A 135 18.13 24.46 -3.70
CA GLU A 135 18.33 25.51 -4.72
C GLU A 135 19.14 25.01 -5.93
N ASP A 136 20.16 24.18 -5.69
CA ASP A 136 21.01 23.58 -6.71
C ASP A 136 20.24 22.59 -7.61
N LEU A 137 19.35 21.77 -7.03
CA LEU A 137 18.50 20.86 -7.79
C LEU A 137 17.38 21.60 -8.54
N ASP A 138 16.88 22.69 -7.98
CA ASP A 138 15.87 23.54 -8.61
C ASP A 138 16.40 24.25 -9.84
N GLU A 139 17.63 24.77 -9.75
CA GLU A 139 18.33 25.32 -10.91
C GLU A 139 18.53 24.26 -11.98
N LEU A 140 19.01 23.07 -11.62
CA LEU A 140 19.25 21.98 -12.56
C LEU A 140 17.95 21.44 -13.20
N MET A 141 16.82 21.53 -12.50
CA MET A 141 15.51 21.17 -13.04
C MET A 141 14.96 22.24 -13.98
N LYS A 142 15.23 23.53 -13.69
CA LYS A 142 14.84 24.65 -14.55
C LYS A 142 15.67 24.70 -15.83
N GLU A 143 16.95 24.43 -15.72
CA GLU A 143 17.90 24.40 -16.84
C GLU A 143 18.69 23.08 -16.79
N PRO A 144 18.21 22.03 -17.46
CA PRO A 144 18.92 20.75 -17.55
C PRO A 144 20.31 20.95 -18.16
N LYS A 145 21.33 20.49 -17.44
CA LYS A 145 22.74 20.59 -17.84
C LYS A 145 23.34 19.19 -18.01
N PRO A 146 24.34 19.01 -18.90
CA PRO A 146 25.13 17.78 -18.94
C PRO A 146 25.88 17.62 -17.61
N LEU A 147 26.09 16.38 -17.19
CA LEU A 147 26.72 16.06 -15.90
C LEU A 147 27.90 15.11 -16.08
N TYR A 148 28.85 15.21 -15.15
CA TYR A 148 29.86 14.19 -14.95
C TYR A 148 29.43 13.26 -13.81
N PHE A 149 29.40 11.96 -14.08
CA PHE A 149 29.26 10.92 -13.07
C PHE A 149 30.61 10.23 -12.88
N VAL A 150 31.22 10.39 -11.72
CA VAL A 150 32.39 9.60 -11.32
C VAL A 150 31.90 8.43 -10.49
N LEU A 151 32.02 7.23 -11.03
CA LEU A 151 31.55 6.00 -10.40
C LEU A 151 32.73 5.13 -9.99
N GLU A 152 32.62 4.49 -8.83
CA GLU A 152 33.53 3.45 -8.35
C GLU A 152 32.73 2.17 -8.09
N LEU A 153 32.95 1.15 -8.91
CA LEU A 153 32.23 -0.11 -8.80
C LEU A 153 32.84 -0.98 -7.70
N LEU A 154 32.14 -1.19 -6.59
CA LEU A 154 32.68 -1.95 -5.45
C LEU A 154 32.36 -3.44 -5.53
N LYS A 155 31.10 -3.77 -5.82
CA LYS A 155 30.60 -5.15 -5.73
C LYS A 155 29.48 -5.39 -6.71
N VAL A 156 29.48 -6.57 -7.30
CA VAL A 156 28.39 -7.10 -8.12
C VAL A 156 27.99 -8.44 -7.54
N GLN A 157 26.74 -8.55 -7.10
CA GLN A 157 26.19 -9.78 -6.53
C GLN A 157 25.22 -10.42 -7.51
N GLN A 158 25.50 -11.68 -7.82
CA GLN A 158 24.58 -12.45 -8.63
C GLN A 158 23.28 -12.67 -7.87
N PRO A 159 22.18 -12.90 -8.59
CA PRO A 159 20.90 -12.88 -7.93
C PRO A 159 20.57 -14.08 -7.05
N SER A 160 21.37 -15.13 -7.15
CA SER A 160 21.38 -16.28 -6.25
C SER A 160 22.18 -16.03 -4.96
N GLU A 161 22.93 -14.93 -4.88
CA GLU A 161 23.91 -14.64 -3.81
C GLU A 161 23.37 -13.65 -2.76
N TYR A 162 22.13 -13.18 -2.91
CA TYR A 162 21.46 -12.34 -1.93
C TYR A 162 19.99 -12.71 -1.84
N ASP A 163 19.38 -12.48 -0.68
CA ASP A 163 17.94 -12.62 -0.52
C ASP A 163 17.25 -11.55 -1.37
N ARG A 164 16.84 -11.94 -2.59
CA ARG A 164 16.07 -11.11 -3.49
C ARG A 164 14.73 -10.80 -2.85
N GLU A 165 14.59 -9.58 -2.39
CA GLU A 165 13.30 -9.05 -2.03
C GLU A 165 12.38 -8.97 -3.28
N THR A 166 11.10 -9.29 -3.12
CA THR A 166 10.10 -9.59 -4.18
C THR A 166 9.92 -8.49 -5.25
N TRP A 167 10.39 -7.27 -4.98
CA TRP A 167 10.31 -6.10 -5.86
C TRP A 167 11.43 -6.07 -6.92
N ALA A 168 12.53 -6.82 -6.75
CA ALA A 168 13.70 -6.91 -7.65
C ALA A 168 13.47 -7.73 -8.95
N LEU A 169 12.27 -8.26 -9.13
CA LEU A 169 11.92 -9.16 -10.23
C LEU A 169 11.33 -8.39 -11.41
N SER A 170 11.77 -8.66 -12.64
CA SER A 170 11.08 -8.20 -13.85
C SER A 170 9.64 -8.68 -13.89
N ASP A 171 8.79 -8.03 -14.68
CA ASP A 171 7.38 -8.44 -14.82
C ASP A 171 7.25 -9.90 -15.27
N GLU A 172 8.14 -10.35 -16.15
CA GLU A 172 8.16 -11.73 -16.64
C GLU A 172 8.65 -12.73 -15.58
N GLU A 173 9.63 -12.36 -14.74
CA GLU A 173 10.02 -13.16 -13.57
C GLU A 173 8.92 -13.20 -12.51
N ARG A 174 8.22 -12.08 -12.27
CA ARG A 174 7.06 -12.01 -11.35
C ARG A 174 5.98 -12.99 -11.80
N LEU A 175 5.63 -12.99 -13.08
CA LEU A 175 4.63 -13.91 -13.63
C LEU A 175 5.09 -15.37 -13.59
N LYS A 176 6.38 -15.65 -13.78
CA LYS A 176 6.94 -17.01 -13.61
C LYS A 176 6.94 -17.48 -12.15
N ALA A 177 7.08 -16.57 -11.19
CA ALA A 177 7.04 -16.88 -9.77
C ALA A 177 5.62 -17.21 -9.27
N VAL A 178 4.59 -16.61 -9.87
CA VAL A 178 3.19 -16.77 -9.44
C VAL A 178 2.72 -18.24 -9.36
N PRO A 179 2.90 -19.11 -10.37
CA PRO A 179 2.54 -20.52 -10.28
C PRO A 179 3.29 -21.28 -9.17
N VAL A 180 4.55 -20.91 -8.93
CA VAL A 180 5.39 -21.54 -7.89
C VAL A 180 4.86 -21.15 -6.50
N LEU A 181 4.63 -19.86 -6.27
CA LEU A 181 4.06 -19.34 -5.02
C LEU A 181 2.65 -19.90 -4.77
N HIS A 182 1.83 -19.99 -5.83
CA HIS A 182 0.51 -20.63 -5.76
C HIS A 182 0.61 -22.09 -5.32
N GLY A 183 1.53 -22.86 -5.93
CA GLY A 183 1.80 -24.25 -5.57
C GLY A 183 2.29 -24.42 -4.14
N GLN A 184 3.20 -23.54 -3.68
CA GLN A 184 3.69 -23.52 -2.31
C GLN A 184 2.57 -23.23 -1.31
N GLY A 185 1.76 -22.20 -1.57
CA GLY A 185 0.58 -21.88 -0.75
C GLY A 185 -0.40 -23.05 -0.67
N ASN A 186 -0.67 -23.71 -1.80
CA ASN A 186 -1.55 -24.89 -1.84
C ASN A 186 -0.98 -26.06 -1.00
N LYS A 187 0.34 -26.27 -1.04
CA LYS A 187 1.01 -27.29 -0.22
C LYS A 187 0.91 -26.97 1.27
N LEU A 188 1.21 -25.74 1.66
CA LEU A 188 1.13 -25.28 3.05
C LEU A 188 -0.30 -25.34 3.59
N TYR A 189 -1.30 -24.97 2.77
CA TYR A 189 -2.71 -25.10 3.12
C TYR A 189 -3.10 -26.54 3.44
N LYS A 190 -2.67 -27.51 2.61
CA LYS A 190 -2.92 -28.94 2.86
C LYS A 190 -2.23 -29.46 4.13
N GLN A 191 -1.13 -28.83 4.54
CA GLN A 191 -0.43 -29.13 5.79
C GLN A 191 -1.04 -28.44 7.02
N GLY A 192 -2.09 -27.64 6.86
CA GLY A 192 -2.70 -26.87 7.95
C GLY A 192 -1.91 -25.62 8.38
N ARG A 193 -0.83 -25.29 7.66
CA ARG A 193 0.03 -24.12 7.94
C ARG A 193 -0.57 -22.86 7.29
N TYR A 194 -1.71 -22.42 7.80
CA TYR A 194 -2.53 -21.38 7.15
C TYR A 194 -1.83 -20.01 7.11
N GLN A 195 -1.12 -19.62 8.17
CA GLN A 195 -0.42 -18.33 8.23
C GLN A 195 0.75 -18.23 7.22
N GLU A 196 1.42 -19.35 6.94
CA GLU A 196 2.47 -19.35 5.92
C GLU A 196 1.88 -19.45 4.51
N ALA A 197 0.77 -20.17 4.36
CA ALA A 197 0.02 -20.23 3.11
C ALA A 197 -0.51 -18.84 2.72
N THR A 198 -1.06 -18.08 3.67
CA THR A 198 -1.53 -16.70 3.43
C THR A 198 -0.40 -15.81 2.95
N GLN A 199 0.79 -15.89 3.56
CA GLN A 199 1.95 -15.12 3.14
C GLN A 199 2.34 -15.42 1.68
N LYS A 200 2.34 -16.70 1.29
CA LYS A 200 2.63 -17.09 -0.10
C LYS A 200 1.57 -16.63 -1.10
N TYR A 201 0.30 -16.63 -0.73
CA TYR A 201 -0.75 -16.07 -1.58
C TYR A 201 -0.65 -14.54 -1.69
N LYS A 202 -0.35 -13.83 -0.60
CA LYS A 202 -0.12 -12.37 -0.61
C LYS A 202 1.03 -12.01 -1.54
N GLU A 203 2.17 -12.69 -1.42
CA GLU A 203 3.32 -12.53 -2.31
C GLU A 203 2.94 -12.70 -3.78
N ALA A 204 2.18 -13.75 -4.12
CA ALA A 204 1.74 -13.99 -5.48
C ALA A 204 0.76 -12.92 -6.01
N ILE A 205 -0.17 -12.45 -5.16
CA ILE A 205 -1.13 -11.39 -5.52
C ILE A 205 -0.38 -10.07 -5.81
N ILE A 206 0.61 -9.72 -4.98
CA ILE A 206 1.44 -8.53 -5.19
C ILE A 206 2.20 -8.62 -6.53
N CYS A 207 2.79 -9.78 -6.84
CA CYS A 207 3.44 -9.99 -8.13
C CYS A 207 2.50 -9.72 -9.31
N ILE A 208 1.24 -10.18 -9.25
CA ILE A 208 0.26 -9.95 -10.32
C ILE A 208 -0.16 -8.48 -10.38
N LYS A 209 -0.55 -7.89 -9.25
CA LYS A 209 -1.03 -6.51 -9.20
C LYS A 209 0.02 -5.52 -9.70
N ASN A 210 1.30 -5.77 -9.43
CA ASN A 210 2.40 -4.95 -9.92
C ASN A 210 2.57 -4.98 -11.44
N VAL A 211 2.25 -6.10 -12.10
CA VAL A 211 2.27 -6.18 -13.57
C VAL A 211 0.99 -5.54 -14.13
N GLN A 212 -0.13 -5.76 -13.45
CA GLN A 212 -1.45 -5.28 -13.86
C GLN A 212 -1.56 -3.75 -13.92
N THR A 213 -0.80 -3.00 -13.10
CA THR A 213 -0.77 -1.52 -13.15
C THR A 213 -0.17 -0.95 -14.44
N LYS A 214 0.64 -1.74 -15.15
CA LYS A 214 1.25 -1.35 -16.43
C LYS A 214 0.41 -1.74 -17.64
N GLU A 215 -0.59 -2.59 -17.42
CA GLU A 215 -1.50 -3.07 -18.45
C GLU A 215 -2.73 -2.17 -18.54
N LYS A 216 -3.24 -1.98 -19.75
CA LYS A 216 -4.48 -1.22 -19.94
C LYS A 216 -5.66 -1.99 -19.33
N ALA A 217 -6.41 -1.31 -18.47
CA ALA A 217 -7.54 -1.90 -17.77
C ALA A 217 -8.54 -2.53 -18.76
N TRP A 218 -9.02 -3.73 -18.42
CA TRP A 218 -10.00 -4.52 -19.18
C TRP A 218 -9.53 -5.11 -20.52
N ASP A 219 -8.29 -4.89 -20.93
CA ASP A 219 -7.73 -5.60 -22.09
C ASP A 219 -7.50 -7.09 -21.79
N VAL A 220 -7.36 -7.90 -22.85
CA VAL A 220 -7.22 -9.36 -22.72
C VAL A 220 -6.06 -9.79 -21.79
N PRO A 221 -4.86 -9.18 -21.82
CA PRO A 221 -3.80 -9.49 -20.88
C PRO A 221 -4.17 -9.14 -19.43
N TRP A 222 -4.76 -7.96 -19.20
CA TRP A 222 -5.22 -7.51 -17.90
C TRP A 222 -6.28 -8.46 -17.32
N MET A 223 -7.25 -8.90 -18.12
CA MET A 223 -8.29 -9.84 -17.69
C MET A 223 -7.73 -11.22 -17.31
N LYS A 224 -6.63 -11.66 -17.94
CA LYS A 224 -5.93 -12.89 -17.55
C LYS A 224 -5.25 -12.73 -16.18
N LEU A 225 -4.58 -11.60 -15.96
CA LEU A 225 -3.96 -11.26 -14.67
C LEU A 225 -5.03 -11.17 -13.57
N GLU A 226 -6.12 -10.46 -13.82
CA GLU A 226 -7.24 -10.30 -12.91
C GLU A 226 -7.85 -11.65 -12.51
N LYS A 227 -8.07 -12.55 -13.48
CA LYS A 227 -8.55 -13.92 -13.20
C LYS A 227 -7.58 -14.70 -12.29
N MET A 228 -6.28 -14.56 -12.50
CA MET A 228 -5.26 -15.20 -11.67
C MET A 228 -5.24 -14.59 -10.26
N ALA A 229 -5.28 -13.27 -10.15
CA ALA A 229 -5.36 -12.55 -8.87
C ALA A 229 -6.58 -13.01 -8.07
N ASN A 230 -7.77 -13.03 -8.67
CA ASN A 230 -8.99 -13.48 -8.02
C ASN A 230 -8.92 -14.93 -7.55
N THR A 231 -8.29 -15.82 -8.33
CA THR A 231 -8.08 -17.21 -7.91
C THR A 231 -7.21 -17.31 -6.66
N LEU A 232 -6.13 -16.51 -6.58
CA LEU A 232 -5.25 -16.46 -5.43
C LEU A 232 -5.91 -15.80 -4.22
N THR A 233 -6.63 -14.70 -4.42
CA THR A 233 -7.39 -14.02 -3.37
C THR A 233 -8.43 -14.96 -2.76
N LEU A 234 -9.14 -15.77 -3.55
CA LEU A 234 -10.08 -16.75 -3.01
C LEU A 234 -9.39 -17.90 -2.25
N ASN A 235 -8.16 -18.26 -2.61
CA ASN A 235 -7.36 -19.20 -1.83
C ASN A 235 -6.84 -18.57 -0.53
N TYR A 236 -6.48 -17.29 -0.55
CA TYR A 236 -6.16 -16.48 0.61
C TYR A 236 -7.35 -16.40 1.58
N CYS A 237 -8.53 -16.00 1.10
CA CYS A 237 -9.78 -15.98 1.88
C CYS A 237 -10.11 -17.35 2.49
N GLN A 238 -9.83 -18.44 1.77
CA GLN A 238 -10.04 -19.79 2.30
C GLN A 238 -9.11 -20.10 3.49
N CYS A 239 -7.91 -19.52 3.55
CA CYS A 239 -7.02 -19.61 4.71
C CYS A 239 -7.51 -18.71 5.85
N LEU A 240 -7.94 -17.49 5.55
CA LEU A 240 -8.51 -16.58 6.54
C LEU A 240 -9.72 -17.18 7.25
N LEU A 241 -10.62 -17.86 6.52
CA LEU A 241 -11.72 -18.62 7.14
C LEU A 241 -11.25 -19.70 8.13
N ARG A 242 -10.04 -20.27 7.95
CA ARG A 242 -9.47 -21.25 8.89
C ARG A 242 -8.78 -20.58 10.07
N MET A 243 -8.43 -19.31 9.93
CA MET A 243 -7.83 -18.48 10.97
C MET A 243 -8.87 -17.61 11.69
N GLU A 244 -10.15 -17.78 11.35
CA GLU A 244 -11.28 -17.04 11.95
C GLU A 244 -11.29 -15.53 11.64
N GLU A 245 -10.57 -15.10 10.60
CA GLU A 245 -10.50 -13.72 10.13
C GLU A 245 -11.66 -13.39 9.17
N TYR A 246 -12.89 -13.41 9.69
CA TYR A 246 -14.10 -13.39 8.87
C TYR A 246 -14.37 -12.06 8.15
N TYR A 247 -14.02 -10.92 8.77
CA TYR A 247 -14.28 -9.60 8.18
C TYR A 247 -13.42 -9.33 6.93
N GLU A 248 -12.13 -9.69 6.96
CA GLU A 248 -11.26 -9.61 5.78
C GLU A 248 -11.78 -10.51 4.63
N VAL A 249 -12.33 -11.68 4.96
CA VAL A 249 -12.96 -12.55 3.96
C VAL A 249 -14.14 -11.86 3.31
N ILE A 250 -15.02 -11.23 4.10
CA ILE A 250 -16.20 -10.52 3.60
C ILE A 250 -15.79 -9.36 2.69
N GLU A 251 -14.79 -8.57 3.08
CA GLU A 251 -14.28 -7.45 2.29
C GLU A 251 -13.75 -7.92 0.92
N HIS A 252 -12.76 -8.81 0.91
CA HIS A 252 -12.15 -9.29 -0.32
C HIS A 252 -13.14 -10.00 -1.25
N THR A 253 -14.04 -10.81 -0.70
CA THR A 253 -15.05 -11.50 -1.52
C THR A 253 -16.10 -10.53 -2.07
N THR A 254 -16.44 -9.47 -1.34
CA THR A 254 -17.35 -8.41 -1.81
C THR A 254 -16.76 -7.65 -2.97
N ASP A 255 -15.48 -7.27 -2.91
CA ASP A 255 -14.79 -6.60 -4.02
C ASP A 255 -14.81 -7.46 -5.29
N ILE A 256 -14.48 -8.75 -5.15
CA ILE A 256 -14.52 -9.71 -6.26
C ILE A 256 -15.93 -9.82 -6.84
N ILE A 257 -16.96 -9.87 -6.00
CA ILE A 257 -18.35 -10.01 -6.45
C ILE A 257 -18.83 -8.76 -7.19
N ASN A 258 -18.46 -7.57 -6.69
CA ASN A 258 -18.84 -6.30 -7.31
C ASN A 258 -18.27 -6.15 -8.72
N GLN A 259 -17.05 -6.64 -8.95
CA GLN A 259 -16.39 -6.61 -10.26
C GLN A 259 -16.76 -7.83 -11.13
N HIS A 260 -16.97 -8.98 -10.51
CA HIS A 260 -17.16 -10.27 -11.17
C HIS A 260 -18.28 -11.10 -10.53
N PRO A 261 -19.56 -10.75 -10.80
CA PRO A 261 -20.73 -11.38 -10.15
C PRO A 261 -21.00 -12.84 -10.59
N GLY A 262 -20.16 -13.41 -11.44
CA GLY A 262 -20.22 -14.81 -11.88
C GLY A 262 -19.34 -15.76 -11.07
N ILE A 263 -18.53 -15.27 -10.12
CA ILE A 263 -17.56 -16.09 -9.40
C ILE A 263 -18.21 -16.80 -8.22
N VAL A 264 -18.68 -18.03 -8.46
CA VAL A 264 -19.40 -18.88 -7.47
C VAL A 264 -18.64 -19.04 -6.15
N LYS A 265 -17.31 -19.24 -6.21
CA LYS A 265 -16.50 -19.47 -5.02
C LYS A 265 -16.46 -18.24 -4.10
N ALA A 266 -16.58 -17.02 -4.64
CA ALA A 266 -16.61 -15.80 -3.84
C ALA A 266 -17.88 -15.76 -2.97
N TYR A 267 -19.06 -15.97 -3.57
CA TYR A 267 -20.32 -16.06 -2.82
C TYR A 267 -20.29 -17.17 -1.78
N TYR A 268 -19.75 -18.34 -2.12
CA TYR A 268 -19.69 -19.45 -1.17
C TYR A 268 -18.81 -19.14 0.06
N LEU A 269 -17.63 -18.53 -0.15
CA LEU A 269 -16.74 -18.14 0.95
C LEU A 269 -17.32 -17.00 1.79
N ARG A 270 -17.94 -15.99 1.14
CA ARG A 270 -18.59 -14.88 1.83
C ARG A 270 -19.78 -15.34 2.67
N GLY A 271 -20.63 -16.20 2.10
CA GLY A 271 -21.74 -16.82 2.82
C GLY A 271 -21.28 -17.58 4.05
N LYS A 272 -20.18 -18.35 3.93
CA LYS A 272 -19.56 -19.01 5.10
C LYS A 272 -19.07 -18.03 6.16
N ALA A 273 -18.42 -16.93 5.77
CA ALA A 273 -18.01 -15.91 6.72
C ALA A 273 -19.22 -15.26 7.42
N HIS A 274 -20.30 -14.97 6.69
CA HIS A 274 -21.54 -14.44 7.26
C HIS A 274 -22.21 -15.39 8.26
N VAL A 275 -22.11 -16.71 8.07
CA VAL A 275 -22.56 -17.70 9.07
C VAL A 275 -21.77 -17.58 10.39
N GLU A 276 -20.47 -17.29 10.31
CA GLU A 276 -19.61 -17.15 11.50
C GLU A 276 -19.83 -15.82 12.24
N VAL A 277 -20.23 -14.76 11.52
CA VAL A 277 -20.53 -13.44 12.11
C VAL A 277 -22.03 -13.19 12.35
N TRP A 278 -22.88 -14.22 12.28
CA TRP A 278 -24.32 -14.15 12.59
C TRP A 278 -25.16 -13.27 11.65
N ASN A 279 -24.70 -13.06 10.43
CA ASN A 279 -25.42 -12.31 9.39
C ASN A 279 -26.31 -13.26 8.59
N GLU A 280 -27.45 -13.65 9.16
CA GLU A 280 -28.33 -14.68 8.61
C GLU A 280 -28.85 -14.33 7.20
N ALA A 281 -29.35 -13.11 7.01
CA ALA A 281 -29.98 -12.70 5.76
C ALA A 281 -28.97 -12.72 4.60
N GLU A 282 -27.79 -12.17 4.83
CA GLU A 282 -26.67 -12.09 3.89
C GLU A 282 -26.13 -13.49 3.57
N ALA A 283 -25.95 -14.34 4.57
CA ALA A 283 -25.52 -15.73 4.36
C ALA A 283 -26.49 -16.51 3.46
N ARG A 284 -27.81 -16.39 3.72
CA ARG A 284 -28.84 -17.05 2.90
C ARG A 284 -28.84 -16.52 1.47
N GLN A 285 -28.69 -15.21 1.29
CA GLN A 285 -28.62 -14.58 -0.03
C GLN A 285 -27.42 -15.10 -0.83
N ASP A 286 -26.24 -15.14 -0.22
CA ASP A 286 -25.02 -15.64 -0.85
C ASP A 286 -25.15 -17.12 -1.23
N PHE A 287 -25.71 -17.95 -0.35
CA PHE A 287 -25.94 -19.37 -0.64
C PHE A 287 -27.00 -19.60 -1.72
N SER A 288 -28.04 -18.77 -1.79
CA SER A 288 -28.99 -18.81 -2.91
C SER A 288 -28.28 -18.51 -4.22
N ARG A 289 -27.44 -17.47 -4.24
CA ARG A 289 -26.69 -17.08 -5.43
C ARG A 289 -25.69 -18.15 -5.87
N VAL A 290 -25.09 -18.88 -4.94
CA VAL A 290 -24.25 -20.05 -5.24
C VAL A 290 -25.05 -21.12 -6.00
N LEU A 291 -26.30 -21.39 -5.61
CA LEU A 291 -27.14 -22.40 -6.26
C LEU A 291 -27.64 -21.94 -7.63
N ASP A 292 -27.91 -20.64 -7.80
CA ASP A 292 -28.29 -20.07 -9.10
C ASP A 292 -27.15 -20.22 -10.11
N LEU A 293 -25.90 -19.96 -9.68
CA LEU A 293 -24.72 -20.03 -10.55
C LEU A 293 -24.18 -21.46 -10.71
N ASN A 294 -24.29 -22.31 -9.69
CA ASN A 294 -23.84 -23.69 -9.72
C ASN A 294 -24.77 -24.63 -8.92
N PRO A 295 -25.81 -25.18 -9.57
CA PRO A 295 -26.74 -26.13 -8.93
C PRO A 295 -26.07 -27.39 -8.34
N GLY A 296 -24.88 -27.76 -8.83
CA GLY A 296 -24.12 -28.92 -8.32
C GLY A 296 -23.66 -28.76 -6.87
N MET A 297 -23.61 -27.54 -6.34
CA MET A 297 -23.21 -27.25 -4.95
C MET A 297 -24.34 -27.50 -3.93
N LYS A 298 -25.53 -27.95 -4.36
CA LYS A 298 -26.73 -28.14 -3.51
C LYS A 298 -26.47 -28.87 -2.20
N LYS A 299 -25.68 -29.95 -2.23
CA LYS A 299 -25.36 -30.73 -1.02
C LYS A 299 -24.50 -29.93 -0.04
N ALA A 300 -23.50 -29.19 -0.55
CA ALA A 300 -22.61 -28.37 0.27
C ALA A 300 -23.37 -27.20 0.90
N VAL A 301 -24.16 -26.48 0.11
CA VAL A 301 -24.98 -25.36 0.57
C VAL A 301 -26.01 -25.82 1.60
N LYS A 302 -26.68 -26.96 1.38
CA LYS A 302 -27.63 -27.51 2.36
C LYS A 302 -26.97 -27.79 3.72
N LYS A 303 -25.73 -28.24 3.72
CA LYS A 303 -24.96 -28.47 4.95
C LYS A 303 -24.69 -27.15 5.69
N GLU A 304 -24.22 -26.13 5.00
CA GLU A 304 -23.93 -24.82 5.61
C GLU A 304 -25.21 -24.14 6.12
N LEU A 305 -26.31 -24.23 5.38
CA LEU A 305 -27.62 -23.71 5.84
C LEU A 305 -28.15 -24.43 7.07
N ALA A 306 -27.90 -25.73 7.22
CA ALA A 306 -28.25 -26.47 8.42
C ALA A 306 -27.45 -26.00 9.64
N ILE A 307 -26.14 -25.72 9.47
CA ILE A 307 -25.29 -25.14 10.51
C ILE A 307 -25.81 -23.76 10.91
N LEU A 308 -26.14 -22.91 9.93
CA LEU A 308 -26.71 -21.59 10.18
C LEU A 308 -28.00 -21.69 11.00
N ASN A 309 -28.96 -22.52 10.58
CA ASN A 309 -30.22 -22.69 11.30
C ASN A 309 -30.01 -23.13 12.76
N MET A 310 -29.15 -24.13 12.97
CA MET A 310 -28.84 -24.64 14.32
C MET A 310 -28.28 -23.53 15.22
N ARG A 311 -27.31 -22.74 14.73
CA ARG A 311 -26.76 -21.61 15.48
C ARG A 311 -27.81 -20.54 15.79
N MET A 312 -28.64 -20.19 14.80
CA MET A 312 -29.70 -19.19 15.01
C MET A 312 -30.73 -19.65 16.04
N GLU A 313 -31.06 -20.95 16.09
CA GLU A 313 -31.92 -21.54 17.11
C GLU A 313 -31.29 -21.41 18.51
N GLU A 314 -30.01 -21.78 18.68
CA GLU A 314 -29.28 -21.63 19.94
C GLU A 314 -29.30 -20.18 20.44
N LYS A 315 -28.99 -19.22 19.57
CA LYS A 315 -29.02 -17.78 19.91
C LYS A 315 -30.43 -17.33 20.29
N ASN A 316 -31.44 -17.73 19.53
CA ASN A 316 -32.83 -17.37 19.82
C ASN A 316 -33.31 -17.95 21.16
N GLU A 317 -32.85 -19.15 21.53
CA GLU A 317 -33.13 -19.76 22.83
C GLU A 317 -32.43 -19.01 23.97
N GLU A 318 -31.15 -18.67 23.81
CA GLU A 318 -30.43 -17.83 24.77
C GLU A 318 -31.11 -16.48 24.98
N ASP A 319 -31.52 -15.80 23.92
CA ASP A 319 -32.18 -14.50 23.99
C ASP A 319 -33.55 -14.62 24.65
N LYS A 320 -34.30 -15.69 24.38
CA LYS A 320 -35.56 -16.00 25.11
C LYS A 320 -35.31 -16.23 26.59
N LEU A 321 -34.25 -16.95 26.96
CA LEU A 321 -33.90 -17.22 28.36
C LEU A 321 -33.47 -15.94 29.09
N LYS A 322 -32.64 -15.11 28.46
CA LYS A 322 -32.24 -13.78 28.98
C LYS A 322 -33.46 -12.88 29.19
N TYR A 323 -34.37 -12.83 28.22
CA TYR A 323 -35.61 -12.06 28.32
C TYR A 323 -36.52 -12.55 29.47
N LYS A 324 -36.65 -13.87 29.65
CA LYS A 324 -37.40 -14.46 30.77
C LYS A 324 -36.75 -14.21 32.13
N ALA A 325 -35.42 -14.31 32.23
CA ALA A 325 -34.68 -14.00 33.44
C ALA A 325 -34.77 -12.51 33.83
N GLY A 326 -34.80 -11.61 32.83
CA GLY A 326 -35.05 -10.18 33.04
C GLY A 326 -36.42 -9.86 33.61
N ARG A 327 -37.46 -10.68 33.35
CA ARG A 327 -38.80 -10.56 33.96
C ARG A 327 -38.90 -11.10 35.39
N LEU A 328 -37.93 -11.90 35.85
CA LEU A 328 -37.95 -12.55 37.16
C LEU A 328 -37.26 -11.72 38.26
N ARG A 329 -36.76 -10.51 37.99
CA ARG A 329 -36.41 -9.55 39.06
C ARG A 329 -37.69 -8.90 39.60
N PRO A 330 -38.11 -9.15 40.84
CA PRO A 330 -39.21 -8.41 41.44
C PRO A 330 -38.80 -6.95 41.57
N SER A 331 -39.62 -6.04 41.06
CA SER A 331 -39.55 -4.62 41.43
C SER A 331 -39.76 -4.53 42.95
N LEU A 332 -38.72 -4.13 43.69
CA LEU A 332 -38.84 -3.77 45.11
C LEU A 332 -39.93 -2.71 45.25
N PRO A 333 -40.84 -2.82 46.24
CA PRO A 333 -41.92 -1.85 46.38
C PRO A 333 -41.37 -0.48 46.77
N PHE A 334 -41.68 0.51 45.96
CA PHE A 334 -41.51 1.92 46.27
C PHE A 334 -42.46 2.27 47.43
N GLN A 335 -41.93 2.46 48.64
CA GLN A 335 -42.68 3.05 49.75
C GLN A 335 -42.87 4.55 49.47
N GLY A 336 -44.01 4.89 48.87
CA GLY A 336 -44.46 6.26 48.73
C GLY A 336 -45.30 6.65 49.93
N GLU A 337 -44.72 7.41 50.86
CA GLU A 337 -45.51 8.24 51.76
C GLU A 337 -45.99 9.49 51.00
N SER A 338 -47.27 9.80 51.19
CA SER A 338 -48.03 10.81 50.50
C SER A 338 -48.06 12.15 51.24
N GLU A 339 -48.12 13.22 50.44
CA GLU A 339 -48.61 14.60 50.72
C GLU A 339 -47.66 15.66 51.31
N PRO A 340 -47.93 16.98 51.09
CA PRO A 340 -48.48 17.62 49.90
C PRO A 340 -47.71 18.90 49.47
N LEU A 341 -47.93 19.34 48.23
CA LEU A 341 -47.39 20.58 47.64
C LEU A 341 -48.15 21.81 48.12
N LEU A 342 -47.45 22.80 48.72
CA LEU A 342 -47.88 24.21 48.69
C LEU A 342 -46.67 25.19 48.75
N HIS A 343 -46.60 26.03 47.71
CA HIS A 343 -45.95 27.34 47.57
C HIS A 343 -44.95 27.84 48.63
N ARG A 344 -43.74 28.26 48.19
CA ARG A 344 -43.25 29.63 48.43
C ARG A 344 -42.02 30.07 47.60
N GLN A 345 -42.23 31.18 46.88
CA GLN A 345 -41.37 32.33 46.51
C GLN A 345 -39.82 32.28 46.47
N ARG A 346 -39.30 33.03 45.48
CA ARG A 346 -37.90 33.41 45.22
C ARG A 346 -37.24 34.27 46.32
N SER A 347 -35.90 34.18 46.36
CA SER A 347 -34.85 35.24 46.37
C SER A 347 -33.80 35.04 47.49
N PRO A 348 -32.66 35.76 47.51
CA PRO A 348 -31.43 35.53 46.72
C PRO A 348 -30.15 35.50 47.60
N GLY A 349 -29.03 35.03 47.07
CA GLY A 349 -27.73 35.24 47.70
C GLY A 349 -26.67 34.23 47.27
N ASP A 350 -25.88 34.58 46.26
CA ASP A 350 -24.41 34.64 46.38
C ASP A 350 -23.77 35.20 45.08
N PRO A 351 -22.58 35.83 45.19
CA PRO A 351 -22.22 37.00 44.39
C PRO A 351 -21.48 36.71 43.08
N GLU A 352 -21.58 37.69 42.17
CA GLU A 352 -20.92 37.81 40.87
C GLU A 352 -19.41 38.05 40.95
N ALA A 353 -18.71 37.66 39.88
CA ALA A 353 -17.56 38.40 39.35
C ALA A 353 -17.50 38.30 37.80
N PRO A 354 -16.97 39.33 37.10
CA PRO A 354 -17.40 39.81 35.77
C PRO A 354 -16.51 39.25 34.62
N GLY A 355 -16.90 39.17 33.34
CA GLY A 355 -17.50 40.15 32.41
C GLY A 355 -16.41 40.58 31.38
N LEU A 356 -16.46 40.23 30.09
CA LEU A 356 -16.96 41.02 28.92
C LEU A 356 -16.22 40.52 27.63
N PRO A 357 -16.55 40.95 26.39
CA PRO A 357 -17.84 40.91 25.67
C PRO A 357 -17.74 40.42 24.19
N HIS A 358 -18.89 40.07 23.60
CA HIS A 358 -19.13 39.96 22.13
C HIS A 358 -19.39 41.35 21.50
N PRO A 359 -19.40 41.51 20.15
CA PRO A 359 -20.61 41.34 19.31
C PRO A 359 -20.30 40.79 17.88
N GLY A 360 -21.22 40.34 17.03
CA GLY A 360 -22.68 40.40 17.01
C GLY A 360 -23.26 39.64 15.81
N HIS A 361 -24.56 39.38 15.88
CA HIS A 361 -25.40 38.72 14.88
C HIS A 361 -25.71 39.61 13.67
N HIS A 362 -25.99 38.99 12.51
CA HIS A 362 -27.13 39.40 11.67
C HIS A 362 -27.79 38.21 10.97
N LEU A 363 -29.10 38.12 11.17
CA LEU A 363 -30.04 37.17 10.57
C LEU A 363 -30.97 37.98 9.65
N LEU A 364 -31.23 37.55 8.41
CA LEU A 364 -32.41 37.96 7.62
C LEU A 364 -32.86 36.86 6.62
N HIS A 365 -33.92 36.14 7.01
CA HIS A 365 -35.13 35.65 6.31
C HIS A 365 -35.19 35.08 4.85
N LEU A 366 -35.57 33.78 4.79
CA LEU A 366 -36.69 33.09 4.05
C LEU A 366 -36.71 32.97 2.49
N PRO A 367 -37.46 32.00 1.86
CA PRO A 367 -38.46 31.06 2.41
C PRO A 367 -38.32 29.55 2.04
N ARG A 368 -39.14 28.76 2.74
CA ARG A 368 -39.42 27.31 2.62
C ARG A 368 -39.97 26.87 1.25
N LEU A 369 -39.60 25.68 0.81
CA LEU A 369 -40.50 24.70 0.17
C LEU A 369 -40.08 23.28 0.60
N ALA A 370 -41.07 22.50 1.04
CA ALA A 370 -40.92 21.16 1.60
C ALA A 370 -41.04 20.08 0.52
N HIS A 371 -40.33 18.97 0.68
CA HIS A 371 -40.92 17.63 0.61
C HIS A 371 -40.02 16.58 1.28
N GLN A 372 -40.67 15.65 1.98
CA GLN A 372 -40.13 14.59 2.82
C GLN A 372 -39.46 13.47 2.01
N HIS A 373 -38.45 12.80 2.56
CA HIS A 373 -38.61 11.48 3.19
C HIS A 373 -37.32 10.93 3.84
N ARG A 374 -37.44 10.72 5.16
CA ARG A 374 -36.86 9.74 6.11
C ARG A 374 -35.62 8.90 5.73
N GLY A 375 -34.69 8.78 6.69
CA GLY A 375 -33.90 7.55 6.87
C GLY A 375 -32.59 7.64 7.67
N THR A 376 -32.68 7.89 8.98
CA THR A 376 -31.80 7.41 10.08
C THR A 376 -30.28 7.26 9.84
N GLY A 377 -29.52 8.17 10.45
CA GLY A 377 -28.08 8.05 10.67
C GLY A 377 -27.72 7.22 11.91
N VAL A 378 -26.62 6.47 11.79
CA VAL A 378 -25.91 5.77 12.86
C VAL A 378 -24.83 6.71 13.38
N LEU A 379 -24.81 6.96 14.70
CA LEU A 379 -23.73 7.67 15.39
C LEU A 379 -22.80 6.64 16.04
N HIS A 380 -21.54 6.59 15.59
CA HIS A 380 -20.46 5.85 16.23
C HIS A 380 -19.85 6.69 17.36
N HIS A 381 -19.77 6.10 18.55
CA HIS A 381 -18.90 6.57 19.63
C HIS A 381 -17.44 6.19 19.32
N GLY A 382 -16.55 7.17 19.34
CA GLY A 382 -15.11 6.98 19.30
C GLY A 382 -14.54 6.84 20.70
N GLU A 383 -13.79 5.76 20.94
CA GLU A 383 -12.91 5.61 22.10
C GLU A 383 -11.46 5.73 21.65
N HIS A 384 -10.74 6.65 22.30
CA HIS A 384 -9.32 6.87 22.16
C HIS A 384 -8.52 5.75 22.83
N LEU A 385 -7.63 5.10 22.07
CA LEU A 385 -6.57 4.25 22.61
C LEU A 385 -5.21 4.84 22.27
N VAL A 386 -4.52 5.29 23.30
CA VAL A 386 -3.14 5.80 23.29
C VAL A 386 -2.20 4.59 23.19
N ALA A 387 -1.41 4.50 22.12
CA ALA A 387 -0.36 3.49 21.97
C ALA A 387 1.03 4.10 22.24
N SER A 388 1.73 3.45 23.16
CA SER A 388 3.01 3.79 23.74
C SER A 388 4.19 3.55 22.79
N SER A 389 5.21 4.41 22.91
CA SER A 389 6.46 4.43 22.17
C SER A 389 7.40 3.27 22.53
N LYS A 390 7.74 2.39 21.58
CA LYS A 390 8.95 1.54 21.61
C LYS A 390 9.52 1.29 20.21
N VAL A 391 10.71 1.88 19.98
CA VAL A 391 11.87 1.38 19.20
C VAL A 391 11.59 0.84 17.79
N LEU A 392 11.68 1.70 16.77
CA LEU A 392 11.87 1.31 15.37
C LEU A 392 13.36 1.15 15.04
N LYS A 393 13.72 -0.01 14.47
CA LYS A 393 14.99 -0.28 13.76
C LYS A 393 14.73 -0.16 12.24
N PRO A 394 15.75 0.10 11.41
CA PRO A 394 15.58 0.78 10.12
C PRO A 394 15.08 -0.16 9.02
N LEU A 395 13.85 0.06 8.54
CA LEU A 395 13.41 -0.35 7.20
C LEU A 395 13.90 0.72 6.22
N ASN A 396 15.11 0.55 5.70
CA ASN A 396 15.77 1.57 4.89
C ASN A 396 15.59 1.31 3.38
N MET A 397 15.36 2.40 2.64
CA MET A 397 15.71 2.61 1.22
C MET A 397 14.79 2.05 0.12
N LEU A 398 13.77 1.26 0.42
CA LEU A 398 13.20 0.36 -0.58
C LEU A 398 11.70 0.58 -0.94
N LEU A 399 11.02 1.42 -0.16
CA LEU A 399 9.67 1.93 -0.48
C LEU A 399 9.62 2.84 -1.73
N LEU A 400 10.77 3.24 -2.28
CA LEU A 400 10.88 4.20 -3.38
C LEU A 400 10.15 3.78 -4.67
N VAL A 401 10.04 2.47 -4.92
CA VAL A 401 9.47 1.92 -6.16
C VAL A 401 7.95 1.80 -6.12
N HIS A 402 7.33 1.73 -4.93
CA HIS A 402 5.92 1.33 -4.82
C HIS A 402 4.90 2.48 -4.87
N MET A 403 5.27 3.72 -4.51
CA MET A 403 4.28 4.82 -4.42
C MET A 403 4.22 5.74 -5.65
N MET A 404 5.16 5.65 -6.60
CA MET A 404 5.20 6.57 -7.76
C MET A 404 4.51 6.04 -9.03
N GLY A 405 3.88 4.86 -8.97
CA GLY A 405 3.03 4.33 -10.04
C GLY A 405 1.54 4.74 -9.95
N GLN A 406 1.19 5.64 -9.02
CA GLN A 406 -0.20 6.06 -8.76
C GLN A 406 -0.54 7.50 -9.19
N CYS A 407 0.39 8.21 -9.82
CA CYS A 407 0.14 9.56 -10.36
C CYS A 407 0.60 9.66 -11.80
N TYR A 408 -0.18 9.07 -12.72
CA TYR A 408 -0.53 9.62 -14.04
C TYR A 408 -1.80 8.94 -14.55
#